data_AF-A0A7S0IKF8-F1
#
_entry.id   AF-A0A7S0IKF8-F1
#
_cell.length_a   1.000
_cell.length_b   1.000
_cell.length_c   1.000
_cell.angle_alpha   90.00
_cell.angle_beta   90.00
_cell.angle_gamma   90.00
#
_symmetry.space_group_name_H-M   'P 1'
#
loop_
_entity.id
_entity.type
_entity.pdbx_description
1 polymer ?
#
loop_
_entity_poly.entity_id
_entity_poly.type
_entity_poly.pdbx_seq_one_letter_code
_entity_poly.pdbx_strand_id
1 'polypeptide(L)'
;PGVGGGNSPTPDESGLLRAGQNCNAECRMNSVNVSADAPLADAGGDCPAWCGTGQCCTHIDWYRGVDGCELAQGVAQPVCGHWKRPYPQPSDFRRGLPLGTVPTPHSPSPTPAPFGAPLRIADIECEGASEVDGVGAAGVGGQPWSACEMALVRDLILREIRRATAGRDAISGARLLRLAFHDCLRYEDDSGGCDGCLNWEGVGNVLGGDNGRVEDRELPDHTRTPSNNGLQESVRFLQYIYTLDLGHSWATGCWQTPATISGATLLNESRVRSVEACRDLCRGTAGCAQFTVPQLEFDDPDGEWGRSGPCRLLTGGGVVHTLTAGRLIAGQAWCAADTPSWSLQSRRKSRADLFAFASLVAVEEGIARHNWACDGDRRGPHGGPTQCVQFEGAPGCKINSSQPLYFKTGRTDCETAADAPYKAEKREKQADEHFNGTHVVAFMESEFGFSGRETVAIMGAHTMGRFHQRQSAHKYVWTTDFQAFNNQYYRNIVGKPDWFFDDDACTKVGDAWGNKGTAVWIAKMNQAFRTGAPIQWIQKKVVCPNCADRSYERGGRHADRLAQDRDCCLDKPQGAQCRPDGHGAAGSAAAARDDDFSDGCEYSHFIFGTDETALSSDM
;
A
#
# COMPACT_ATOMS: atom_id res chain seq x y z
N PRO A 1 16.39 69.69 -14.96
CA PRO A 1 16.81 68.52 -15.75
C PRO A 1 17.79 67.64 -14.94
N GLY A 2 17.44 66.47 -14.40
CA GLY A 2 16.22 65.68 -14.51
C GLY A 2 15.99 64.89 -13.23
N VAL A 3 14.73 64.52 -13.04
CA VAL A 3 14.22 63.68 -11.96
C VAL A 3 14.75 62.25 -12.19
N GLY A 4 15.58 61.75 -11.27
CA GLY A 4 15.96 60.33 -11.20
C GLY A 4 14.96 59.61 -10.30
N GLY A 5 13.97 58.97 -10.90
CA GLY A 5 12.89 58.27 -10.21
C GLY A 5 13.41 57.11 -9.34
N GLY A 6 13.09 57.17 -8.06
CA GLY A 6 13.05 55.97 -7.23
C GLY A 6 11.84 55.15 -7.66
N ASN A 7 12.09 54.02 -8.32
CA ASN A 7 11.06 53.00 -8.48
C ASN A 7 10.78 52.43 -7.09
N SER A 8 9.72 52.92 -6.44
CA SER A 8 9.09 52.18 -5.36
C SER A 8 8.68 50.83 -5.95
N PRO A 9 9.14 49.70 -5.37
CA PRO A 9 8.73 48.39 -5.84
C PRO A 9 7.20 48.31 -5.77
N THR A 10 6.56 47.95 -6.88
CA THR A 10 5.12 47.70 -6.90
C THR A 10 4.85 46.43 -6.11
N PRO A 11 3.92 46.43 -5.14
CA PRO A 11 3.53 45.22 -4.44
C PRO A 11 3.02 44.18 -5.44
N ASP A 12 3.35 42.91 -5.21
CA ASP A 12 2.67 41.83 -5.91
C ASP A 12 1.22 41.67 -5.42
N GLU A 13 0.49 40.68 -5.95
CA GLU A 13 -0.91 40.41 -5.55
C GLU A 13 -1.07 40.06 -4.05
N SER A 14 0.02 39.79 -3.32
CA SER A 14 0.02 39.53 -1.88
C SER A 14 0.33 40.75 -1.01
N GLY A 15 0.69 41.88 -1.63
CA GLY A 15 1.13 43.09 -0.92
C GLY A 15 2.60 43.05 -0.47
N LEU A 16 3.35 42.03 -0.90
CA LEU A 16 4.76 41.85 -0.56
C LEU A 16 5.64 42.86 -1.30
N LEU A 17 6.64 43.40 -0.61
CA LEU A 17 7.67 44.25 -1.21
C LEU A 17 9.05 43.60 -1.09
N ARG A 18 9.86 43.74 -2.14
CA ARG A 18 11.30 43.42 -2.14
C ARG A 18 11.61 41.97 -1.71
N ALA A 19 10.80 41.02 -2.17
CA ALA A 19 10.98 39.59 -1.95
C ALA A 19 12.43 39.14 -2.18
N GLY A 20 13.03 38.46 -1.20
CA GLY A 20 14.40 37.93 -1.25
C GLY A 20 15.50 39.00 -1.14
N GLN A 21 15.17 40.28 -1.04
CA GLN A 21 16.17 41.34 -0.85
C GLN A 21 16.56 41.49 0.60
N ASN A 22 17.81 41.86 0.83
CA ASN A 22 18.34 42.14 2.16
C ASN A 22 17.52 43.25 2.84
N CYS A 23 17.11 42.99 4.07
CA CYS A 23 16.26 43.87 4.86
C CYS A 23 16.92 44.29 6.19
N ASN A 24 18.15 43.84 6.46
CA ASN A 24 18.86 44.02 7.73
C ASN A 24 19.03 45.50 8.11
N ALA A 25 19.50 46.33 7.17
CA ALA A 25 19.76 47.74 7.41
C ALA A 25 18.49 48.59 7.56
N GLU A 26 17.41 48.17 6.90
CA GLU A 26 16.19 48.97 6.71
C GLU A 26 15.14 48.67 7.78
N CYS A 27 15.11 47.42 8.25
CA CYS A 27 14.15 46.95 9.23
C CYS A 27 14.66 47.01 10.68
N ARG A 28 15.90 47.50 10.88
CA ARG A 28 16.61 47.54 12.17
C ARG A 28 16.25 46.34 13.05
N MET A 29 16.67 45.15 12.64
CA MET A 29 16.74 44.03 13.57
C MET A 29 17.77 44.40 14.64
N ASN A 30 17.33 45.13 15.67
CA ASN A 30 18.18 45.42 16.81
C ASN A 30 18.63 44.07 17.37
N SER A 31 19.92 44.00 17.62
CA SER A 31 20.62 42.96 18.36
C SER A 31 19.96 42.70 19.71
N VAL A 32 18.87 41.95 19.74
CA VAL A 32 18.45 41.26 20.94
C VAL A 32 19.37 40.04 21.00
N ASN A 33 20.33 40.06 21.92
CA ASN A 33 21.00 38.86 22.38
C ASN A 33 19.92 37.86 22.77
N VAL A 34 19.64 36.90 21.89
CA VAL A 34 18.70 35.81 22.17
C VAL A 34 19.39 34.93 23.20
N SER A 35 19.11 35.14 24.48
CA SER A 35 19.33 34.09 25.47
C SER A 35 18.46 32.90 25.07
N ALA A 36 18.97 31.68 25.27
CA ALA A 36 18.31 30.45 24.85
C ALA A 36 16.89 30.22 25.44
N ASP A 37 16.48 31.06 26.40
CA ASP A 37 15.26 30.92 27.19
C ASP A 37 14.20 32.02 26.96
N ALA A 38 14.33 32.86 25.92
CA ALA A 38 13.31 33.88 25.62
C ALA A 38 12.03 33.26 25.00
N PRO A 39 10.82 33.66 25.42
CA PRO A 39 9.56 33.13 24.89
C PRO A 39 9.34 33.50 23.42
N LEU A 40 8.60 32.63 22.73
CA LEU A 40 8.28 32.48 21.28
C LEU A 40 7.94 33.73 20.41
N ALA A 41 8.13 34.97 20.86
CA ALA A 41 7.54 36.15 20.20
C ALA A 41 8.45 37.03 19.34
N ASP A 42 9.78 36.93 19.33
CA ASP A 42 10.62 37.90 18.59
C ASP A 42 11.85 37.27 17.90
N ALA A 43 11.70 36.73 16.68
CA ALA A 43 12.83 36.25 15.86
C ALA A 43 12.78 36.59 14.36
N GLY A 44 11.60 36.86 13.77
CA GLY A 44 11.45 37.59 12.50
C GLY A 44 10.67 38.87 12.76
N GLY A 45 11.01 39.97 12.09
CA GLY A 45 10.40 41.28 12.36
C GLY A 45 9.46 41.70 11.24
N ASP A 46 8.20 42.01 11.58
CA ASP A 46 7.28 42.73 10.69
C ASP A 46 7.96 44.02 10.22
N CYS A 47 8.22 44.12 8.92
CA CYS A 47 8.89 45.27 8.33
C CYS A 47 8.05 45.89 7.23
N PRO A 48 6.88 46.47 7.57
CA PRO A 48 5.93 46.94 6.59
C PRO A 48 6.46 48.07 5.70
N ALA A 49 7.44 48.84 6.18
CA ALA A 49 8.08 49.91 5.42
C ALA A 49 8.99 49.40 4.28
N TRP A 50 9.58 48.20 4.40
CA TRP A 50 10.54 47.67 3.42
C TRP A 50 10.05 46.39 2.74
N CYS A 51 9.49 45.46 3.52
CA CYS A 51 8.99 44.17 3.07
C CYS A 51 7.47 44.17 2.82
N GLY A 52 6.74 45.26 3.07
CA GLY A 52 5.30 45.34 2.82
C GLY A 52 4.51 44.39 3.73
N THR A 53 3.72 43.48 3.16
CA THR A 53 3.04 42.46 3.97
C THR A 53 3.98 41.34 4.45
N GLY A 54 5.22 41.27 3.98
CA GLY A 54 6.21 40.25 4.36
C GLY A 54 7.04 40.58 5.61
N GLN A 55 7.79 39.59 6.11
CA GLN A 55 8.69 39.72 7.25
C GLN A 55 10.15 39.78 6.82
N CYS A 56 10.96 40.50 7.59
CA CYS A 56 12.41 40.43 7.47
C CYS A 56 12.89 39.20 8.26
N CYS A 57 13.58 38.27 7.62
CA CYS A 57 13.84 36.94 8.16
C CYS A 57 15.27 36.47 7.96
N THR A 58 15.83 35.81 8.96
CA THR A 58 17.17 35.19 8.90
C THR A 58 17.08 33.71 8.53
N HIS A 59 18.25 33.09 8.27
CA HIS A 59 18.35 31.65 8.07
C HIS A 59 17.80 30.83 9.26
N ILE A 60 17.89 31.34 10.49
CA ILE A 60 17.37 30.62 11.66
C ILE A 60 15.84 30.61 11.67
N ASP A 61 15.21 31.66 11.14
CA ASP A 61 13.76 31.80 11.08
C ASP A 61 13.20 30.87 10.00
N TRP A 62 13.91 30.74 8.88
CA TRP A 62 13.63 29.69 7.91
C TRP A 62 13.77 28.28 8.53
N TYR A 63 14.86 28.00 9.24
CA TYR A 63 15.08 26.69 9.87
C TYR A 63 14.01 26.34 10.92
N ARG A 64 13.49 27.35 11.61
CA ARG A 64 12.41 27.24 12.60
C ARG A 64 11.01 27.23 11.98
N GLY A 65 10.90 27.41 10.66
CA GLY A 65 9.61 27.45 9.96
C GLY A 65 8.76 28.66 10.33
N VAL A 66 9.37 29.81 10.59
CA VAL A 66 8.66 31.07 10.88
C VAL A 66 7.91 31.55 9.64
N ASP A 67 6.64 31.91 9.82
CA ASP A 67 5.76 32.38 8.75
C ASP A 67 6.33 33.60 8.02
N GLY A 68 6.42 33.54 6.69
CA GLY A 68 6.91 34.65 5.89
C GLY A 68 8.42 34.73 5.79
N CYS A 69 9.14 33.63 6.10
CA CYS A 69 10.60 33.52 6.07
C CYS A 69 11.14 32.52 5.03
N GLU A 70 10.32 32.14 4.06
CA GLU A 70 10.58 31.04 3.10
C GLU A 70 11.76 31.34 2.17
N LEU A 71 12.06 32.62 1.93
CA LEU A 71 13.18 33.06 1.09
C LEU A 71 14.50 33.16 1.86
N ALA A 72 14.50 32.90 3.18
CA ALA A 72 15.70 32.94 3.99
C ALA A 72 16.47 31.59 4.02
N GLN A 73 16.13 30.64 3.13
CA GLN A 73 16.87 29.39 2.97
C GLN A 73 18.28 29.66 2.41
N GLY A 74 19.31 29.22 3.13
CA GLY A 74 20.71 29.35 2.71
C GLY A 74 21.24 30.78 2.57
N VAL A 75 20.53 31.81 3.04
CA VAL A 75 20.99 33.21 2.95
C VAL A 75 21.78 33.62 4.19
N ALA A 76 22.90 34.31 3.99
CA ALA A 76 23.78 34.76 5.08
C ALA A 76 23.28 36.04 5.78
N GLN A 77 22.34 36.76 5.18
CA GLN A 77 21.81 38.03 5.67
C GLN A 77 20.28 37.96 5.72
N PRO A 78 19.63 38.68 6.64
CA PRO A 78 18.18 38.73 6.69
C PRO A 78 17.59 39.26 5.38
N VAL A 79 16.56 38.58 4.85
CA VAL A 79 15.85 38.97 3.62
C VAL A 79 14.35 39.08 3.84
N CYS A 80 13.65 39.85 3.00
CA CYS A 80 12.19 39.85 3.00
C CYS A 80 11.68 38.49 2.50
N GLY A 81 10.96 37.72 3.32
CA GLY A 81 10.35 36.46 2.88
C GLY A 81 8.97 36.66 2.27
N HIS A 82 8.34 35.58 1.81
CA HIS A 82 7.34 35.65 0.73
C HIS A 82 5.89 35.73 1.23
N TRP A 83 5.55 35.17 2.40
CA TRP A 83 4.15 34.86 2.71
C TRP A 83 3.67 35.28 4.10
N LYS A 84 2.74 36.25 4.16
CA LYS A 84 1.90 36.53 5.34
C LYS A 84 0.42 36.42 4.99
N ARG A 85 0.00 35.36 4.28
CA ARG A 85 -1.41 34.99 4.35
C ARG A 85 -1.61 34.33 5.72
N PRO A 86 -2.69 34.62 6.46
CA PRO A 86 -3.00 33.83 7.64
C PRO A 86 -3.05 32.37 7.18
N TYR A 87 -2.21 31.53 7.80
CA TYR A 87 -2.39 30.09 7.66
C TYR A 87 -3.86 29.80 7.97
N PRO A 88 -4.51 28.89 7.22
CA PRO A 88 -5.78 28.36 7.68
C PRO A 88 -5.55 27.93 9.13
N GLN A 89 -6.34 28.46 10.04
CA GLN A 89 -6.24 28.09 11.44
C GLN A 89 -6.41 26.58 11.53
N PRO A 90 -5.90 25.89 12.57
CA PRO A 90 -6.20 24.47 12.76
C PRO A 90 -7.71 24.17 12.69
N SER A 91 -8.57 25.13 13.03
CA SER A 91 -10.03 25.07 12.84
C SER A 91 -10.49 25.04 11.38
N ASP A 92 -9.76 25.68 10.47
CA ASP A 92 -10.10 25.80 9.04
C ASP A 92 -9.77 24.50 8.30
N PHE A 93 -8.89 23.67 8.86
CA PHE A 93 -8.65 22.29 8.43
C PHE A 93 -9.54 21.26 9.14
N ARG A 94 -10.26 21.66 10.20
CA ARG A 94 -11.18 20.75 10.89
C ARG A 94 -12.42 20.58 10.02
N ARG A 95 -12.58 19.39 9.44
CA ARG A 95 -13.90 18.99 8.93
C ARG A 95 -14.90 19.04 10.09
N GLY A 96 -16.18 19.24 9.74
CA GLY A 96 -17.25 19.11 10.71
C GLY A 96 -17.15 17.77 11.45
N LEU A 97 -17.59 17.75 12.71
CA LEU A 97 -17.71 16.49 13.44
C LEU A 97 -18.56 15.50 12.61
N PRO A 98 -18.30 14.19 12.72
CA PRO A 98 -19.20 13.17 12.18
C PRO A 98 -20.64 13.50 12.55
N LEU A 99 -21.54 13.35 11.58
CA LEU A 99 -22.95 13.61 11.78
C LEU A 99 -23.53 12.61 12.77
N GLY A 100 -22.99 11.38 12.81
CA GLY A 100 -23.46 10.30 13.67
C GLY A 100 -24.90 9.87 13.35
N THR A 101 -25.34 10.12 12.11
CA THR A 101 -26.69 9.89 11.64
C THR A 101 -26.84 8.53 10.98
N VAL A 102 -25.76 7.90 10.55
CA VAL A 102 -25.79 6.55 9.97
C VAL A 102 -25.87 5.50 11.08
N PRO A 103 -27.01 4.79 11.22
CA PRO A 103 -27.14 3.72 12.20
C PRO A 103 -26.24 2.55 11.80
N THR A 104 -25.55 1.94 12.77
CA THR A 104 -24.87 0.68 12.53
C THR A 104 -25.90 -0.39 12.16
N PRO A 105 -25.79 -1.05 11.00
CA PRO A 105 -26.68 -2.14 10.65
C PRO A 105 -26.64 -3.20 11.74
N HIS A 106 -27.81 -3.68 12.16
CA HIS A 106 -27.86 -4.85 13.02
C HIS A 106 -27.16 -5.99 12.30
N SER A 107 -26.15 -6.58 12.95
CA SER A 107 -25.53 -7.80 12.43
C SER A 107 -26.66 -8.80 12.20
N PRO A 108 -26.95 -9.21 10.95
CA PRO A 108 -28.03 -10.14 10.72
C PRO A 108 -27.76 -11.40 11.54
N SER A 109 -28.77 -11.90 12.24
CA SER A 109 -28.72 -13.27 12.77
C SER A 109 -28.24 -14.18 11.64
N PRO A 110 -27.32 -15.14 11.88
CA PRO A 110 -26.80 -16.00 10.83
C PRO A 110 -27.97 -16.70 10.13
N THR A 111 -28.40 -16.17 9.00
CA THR A 111 -29.40 -16.80 8.16
C THR A 111 -28.72 -18.02 7.56
N PRO A 112 -29.33 -19.22 7.64
CA PRO A 112 -28.83 -20.37 6.88
C PRO A 112 -28.64 -19.92 5.43
N ALA A 113 -27.48 -20.26 4.85
CA ALA A 113 -27.21 -19.99 3.45
C ALA A 113 -28.41 -20.50 2.63
N PRO A 114 -28.94 -19.72 1.67
CA PRO A 114 -30.03 -20.20 0.83
C PRO A 114 -29.66 -21.56 0.25
N PHE A 115 -30.61 -22.49 0.19
CA PHE A 115 -30.39 -23.79 -0.46
C PHE A 115 -29.89 -23.54 -1.89
N GLY A 116 -28.66 -24.00 -2.19
CA GLY A 116 -27.99 -23.73 -3.47
C GLY A 116 -27.08 -22.48 -3.50
N ALA A 117 -26.78 -21.85 -2.37
CA ALA A 117 -25.78 -20.78 -2.31
C ALA A 117 -24.39 -21.34 -2.69
N PRO A 118 -23.60 -20.63 -3.51
CA PRO A 118 -22.24 -21.06 -3.80
C PRO A 118 -21.42 -21.11 -2.51
N LEU A 119 -20.53 -22.10 -2.48
CA LEU A 119 -19.53 -22.34 -1.45
C LEU A 119 -18.58 -21.12 -1.32
N ARG A 120 -17.62 -21.14 -0.40
CA ARG A 120 -16.60 -20.07 -0.30
C ARG A 120 -15.96 -19.85 -1.68
N ILE A 121 -15.42 -18.66 -1.97
CA ILE A 121 -14.83 -18.41 -3.29
C ILE A 121 -13.71 -19.42 -3.59
N ALA A 122 -12.97 -19.83 -2.57
CA ALA A 122 -11.98 -20.91 -2.62
C ALA A 122 -12.53 -22.28 -3.05
N ASP A 123 -13.81 -22.56 -2.79
CA ASP A 123 -14.46 -23.85 -3.02
C ASP A 123 -15.24 -23.90 -4.35
N ILE A 124 -15.26 -22.80 -5.13
CA ILE A 124 -15.95 -22.76 -6.44
C ILE A 124 -15.19 -23.65 -7.44
N GLU A 125 -15.85 -24.67 -7.96
CA GLU A 125 -15.28 -25.55 -8.99
C GLU A 125 -15.99 -25.34 -10.35
N CYS A 126 -15.29 -25.65 -11.44
CA CYS A 126 -15.87 -25.62 -12.77
C CYS A 126 -16.38 -27.03 -13.13
N GLU A 127 -17.69 -27.25 -13.01
CA GLU A 127 -18.33 -28.52 -13.40
C GLU A 127 -18.68 -28.54 -14.90
N GLY A 128 -17.67 -28.79 -15.75
CA GLY A 128 -17.86 -29.05 -17.18
C GLY A 128 -18.15 -27.82 -18.05
N ALA A 129 -17.98 -27.97 -19.37
CA ALA A 129 -18.01 -26.88 -20.34
C ALA A 129 -19.41 -26.27 -20.63
N SER A 130 -20.45 -26.68 -19.90
CA SER A 130 -21.86 -26.41 -20.27
C SER A 130 -22.61 -25.37 -19.44
N GLU A 131 -22.01 -24.73 -18.43
CA GLU A 131 -22.65 -23.56 -17.79
C GLU A 131 -22.38 -22.27 -18.60
N VAL A 132 -22.79 -22.29 -19.86
CA VAL A 132 -23.07 -21.06 -20.62
C VAL A 132 -24.54 -20.75 -20.39
N ASP A 133 -24.90 -20.42 -19.15
CA ASP A 133 -26.23 -19.85 -18.92
C ASP A 133 -26.27 -18.52 -19.65
N GLY A 134 -27.18 -18.48 -20.63
CA GLY A 134 -27.27 -17.44 -21.64
C GLY A 134 -27.33 -16.04 -21.04
N VAL A 135 -26.81 -15.08 -21.81
CA VAL A 135 -26.93 -13.63 -21.59
C VAL A 135 -28.33 -13.32 -21.03
N GLY A 136 -28.41 -13.15 -19.72
CA GLY A 136 -29.65 -13.01 -18.98
C GLY A 136 -30.11 -11.55 -19.02
N ALA A 137 -31.02 -11.27 -19.95
CA ALA A 137 -31.72 -10.00 -20.16
C ALA A 137 -30.84 -8.77 -20.46
N ALA A 138 -31.35 -7.92 -21.36
CA ALA A 138 -30.80 -6.61 -21.63
C ALA A 138 -30.88 -5.73 -20.38
N GLY A 139 -29.75 -5.58 -19.69
CA GLY A 139 -29.56 -4.64 -18.58
C GLY A 139 -28.27 -3.86 -18.80
N VAL A 140 -28.20 -2.66 -18.22
CA VAL A 140 -27.03 -1.75 -18.34
C VAL A 140 -25.87 -2.21 -17.45
N GLY A 141 -26.12 -3.08 -16.47
CA GLY A 141 -25.12 -3.60 -15.52
C GLY A 141 -24.45 -4.91 -15.96
N GLY A 142 -23.37 -5.26 -15.26
CA GLY A 142 -22.59 -6.48 -15.46
C GLY A 142 -23.45 -7.74 -15.38
N GLN A 143 -23.30 -8.62 -16.36
CA GLN A 143 -24.03 -9.89 -16.42
C GLN A 143 -23.62 -10.85 -15.29
N PRO A 144 -24.51 -11.72 -14.80
CA PRO A 144 -24.18 -12.73 -13.78
C PRO A 144 -23.03 -13.63 -14.21
N TRP A 145 -22.12 -13.99 -13.29
CA TRP A 145 -20.97 -14.85 -13.56
C TRP A 145 -21.30 -16.33 -13.29
N SER A 146 -20.83 -17.24 -14.15
CA SER A 146 -20.92 -18.68 -13.90
C SER A 146 -19.83 -19.18 -12.95
N ALA A 147 -20.01 -20.37 -12.38
CA ALA A 147 -19.02 -20.99 -11.50
C ALA A 147 -17.66 -21.16 -12.19
N CYS A 148 -17.65 -21.58 -13.46
CA CYS A 148 -16.44 -21.69 -14.26
C CYS A 148 -15.73 -20.36 -14.49
N GLU A 149 -16.47 -19.28 -14.77
CA GLU A 149 -15.88 -17.94 -14.93
C GLU A 149 -15.21 -17.48 -13.62
N MET A 150 -15.88 -17.65 -12.49
CA MET A 150 -15.35 -17.33 -11.17
C MET A 150 -14.11 -18.17 -10.84
N ALA A 151 -14.15 -19.48 -11.04
CA ALA A 151 -13.02 -20.38 -10.75
C ALA A 151 -11.78 -20.02 -11.58
N LEU A 152 -11.94 -19.82 -12.90
CA LEU A 152 -10.84 -19.45 -13.80
C LEU A 152 -10.21 -18.11 -13.41
N VAL A 153 -11.03 -17.08 -13.20
CA VAL A 153 -10.56 -15.75 -12.83
C VAL A 153 -9.90 -15.75 -11.46
N ARG A 154 -10.48 -16.46 -10.47
CA ARG A 154 -9.89 -16.65 -9.15
C ARG A 154 -8.50 -17.24 -9.29
N ASP A 155 -8.33 -18.31 -10.06
CA ASP A 155 -7.05 -19.01 -10.17
C ASP A 155 -5.98 -18.16 -10.87
N LEU A 156 -6.37 -17.29 -11.82
CA LEU A 156 -5.49 -16.29 -12.42
C LEU A 156 -5.04 -15.24 -11.40
N ILE A 157 -5.97 -14.73 -10.59
CA ILE A 157 -5.68 -13.75 -9.53
C ILE A 157 -4.78 -14.36 -8.46
N LEU A 158 -5.14 -15.53 -7.94
CA LEU A 158 -4.36 -16.27 -6.94
C LEU A 158 -2.93 -16.52 -7.42
N ARG A 159 -2.77 -16.91 -8.69
CA ARG A 159 -1.46 -17.15 -9.30
C ARG A 159 -0.55 -15.93 -9.23
N GLU A 160 -1.08 -14.73 -9.43
CA GLU A 160 -0.27 -13.50 -9.38
C GLU A 160 -0.04 -13.03 -7.94
N ILE A 161 -1.08 -12.94 -7.10
CA ILE A 161 -0.90 -12.46 -5.72
C ILE A 161 -0.02 -13.39 -4.88
N ARG A 162 0.02 -14.69 -5.18
CA ARG A 162 0.89 -15.64 -4.47
C ARG A 162 2.37 -15.44 -4.75
N ARG A 163 2.72 -14.72 -5.82
CA ARG A 163 4.10 -14.35 -6.18
C ARG A 163 4.54 -13.04 -5.55
N ALA A 164 3.64 -12.35 -4.87
CA ALA A 164 3.96 -11.08 -4.26
C ALA A 164 5.02 -11.27 -3.16
N THR A 165 6.05 -10.42 -3.17
CA THR A 165 7.09 -10.36 -2.14
C THR A 165 7.33 -8.89 -1.76
N ALA A 166 8.12 -8.62 -0.71
CA ALA A 166 8.46 -7.23 -0.34
C ALA A 166 9.15 -6.45 -1.48
N GLY A 167 9.84 -7.13 -2.41
CA GLY A 167 10.46 -6.53 -3.59
C GLY A 167 9.61 -6.59 -4.87
N ARG A 168 8.44 -7.23 -4.82
CA ARG A 168 7.52 -7.43 -5.94
C ARG A 168 6.10 -7.48 -5.43
N ASP A 169 5.54 -6.35 -5.03
CA ASP A 169 4.16 -6.25 -4.52
C ASP A 169 3.28 -5.33 -5.37
N ALA A 170 3.71 -5.07 -6.61
CA ALA A 170 3.00 -4.26 -7.60
C ALA A 170 1.56 -4.76 -7.85
N ILE A 171 1.40 -6.08 -7.82
CA ILE A 171 0.13 -6.78 -7.81
C ILE A 171 0.13 -7.68 -6.57
N SER A 172 -0.71 -7.37 -5.60
CA SER A 172 -0.79 -8.08 -4.33
C SER A 172 -2.22 -8.08 -3.81
N GLY A 173 -2.56 -9.03 -2.92
CA GLY A 173 -3.89 -9.08 -2.31
C GLY A 173 -4.26 -7.78 -1.60
N ALA A 174 -3.28 -7.13 -0.97
CA ALA A 174 -3.43 -5.82 -0.33
C ALA A 174 -3.85 -4.71 -1.31
N ARG A 175 -3.28 -4.68 -2.52
CA ARG A 175 -3.63 -3.69 -3.55
C ARG A 175 -4.98 -4.01 -4.21
N LEU A 176 -5.31 -5.29 -4.43
CA LEU A 176 -6.62 -5.69 -4.96
C LEU A 176 -7.77 -5.39 -3.99
N LEU A 177 -7.55 -5.60 -2.69
CA LEU A 177 -8.50 -5.20 -1.65
C LEU A 177 -8.75 -3.69 -1.65
N ARG A 178 -7.68 -2.90 -1.69
CA ARG A 178 -7.77 -1.42 -1.72
C ARG A 178 -8.37 -0.90 -3.02
N LEU A 179 -8.05 -1.52 -4.16
CA LEU A 179 -8.60 -1.14 -5.46
C LEU A 179 -10.13 -1.14 -5.45
N ALA A 180 -10.76 -2.18 -4.90
CA ALA A 180 -12.23 -2.23 -4.80
C ALA A 180 -12.82 -1.12 -3.92
N PHE A 181 -12.08 -0.63 -2.91
CA PHE A 181 -12.50 0.52 -2.12
C PHE A 181 -12.37 1.82 -2.91
N HIS A 182 -11.24 2.01 -3.59
CA HIS A 182 -11.00 3.20 -4.43
C HIS A 182 -12.00 3.32 -5.59
N ASP A 183 -12.34 2.20 -6.22
CA ASP A 183 -13.36 2.13 -7.27
C ASP A 183 -14.72 2.66 -6.80
N CYS A 184 -15.01 2.55 -5.51
CA CYS A 184 -16.26 2.97 -4.90
C CYS A 184 -16.30 4.44 -4.43
N LEU A 185 -15.22 5.20 -4.62
CA LEU A 185 -15.25 6.65 -4.37
C LEU A 185 -16.15 7.33 -5.41
N ARG A 186 -16.98 8.28 -4.96
CA ARG A 186 -17.77 9.12 -5.86
C ARG A 186 -16.92 10.20 -6.50
N TYR A 187 -17.31 10.64 -7.68
CA TYR A 187 -16.72 11.81 -8.33
C TYR A 187 -17.10 13.11 -7.60
N GLU A 188 -16.34 14.18 -7.83
CA GLU A 188 -16.58 15.51 -7.23
C GLU A 188 -18.00 16.05 -7.53
N ASP A 189 -18.63 15.61 -8.62
CA ASP A 189 -20.01 15.95 -9.01
C ASP A 189 -21.09 15.00 -8.45
N ASP A 190 -20.75 14.18 -7.46
CA ASP A 190 -21.60 13.17 -6.81
C ASP A 190 -22.05 12.01 -7.71
N SER A 191 -21.56 11.92 -8.94
CA SER A 191 -21.80 10.78 -9.83
C SER A 191 -20.80 9.64 -9.60
N GLY A 192 -21.02 8.50 -10.28
CA GLY A 192 -20.11 7.36 -10.27
C GLY A 192 -20.13 6.54 -8.99
N GLY A 193 -19.01 5.87 -8.72
CA GLY A 193 -18.82 4.97 -7.60
C GLY A 193 -19.13 3.52 -7.94
N CYS A 194 -18.15 2.67 -7.69
CA CYS A 194 -18.10 1.24 -7.95
C CYS A 194 -18.34 0.92 -9.44
N ASP A 195 -17.66 1.66 -10.32
CA ASP A 195 -17.93 1.70 -11.75
C ASP A 195 -16.74 1.23 -12.63
N GLY A 196 -15.74 0.57 -12.04
CA GLY A 196 -14.64 -0.04 -12.80
C GLY A 196 -13.70 0.97 -13.44
N CYS A 197 -13.72 2.23 -12.97
CA CYS A 197 -12.92 3.33 -13.46
C CYS A 197 -12.29 4.10 -12.30
N LEU A 198 -11.08 4.59 -12.54
CA LEU A 198 -10.37 5.45 -11.59
C LEU A 198 -9.87 6.70 -12.30
N ASN A 199 -9.75 7.81 -11.60
CA ASN A 199 -9.00 8.96 -12.06
C ASN A 199 -7.50 8.63 -12.06
N TRP A 200 -6.82 9.02 -13.15
CA TRP A 200 -5.39 8.75 -13.36
C TRP A 200 -4.48 9.96 -13.08
N GLU A 201 -5.03 11.06 -12.56
CA GLU A 201 -4.20 12.20 -12.14
C GLU A 201 -3.23 11.75 -11.02
N GLY A 202 -1.94 12.00 -11.25
CA GLY A 202 -0.88 11.61 -10.33
C GLY A 202 -0.54 10.11 -10.27
N VAL A 203 -1.25 9.27 -11.04
CA VAL A 203 -0.99 7.82 -11.08
C VAL A 203 0.30 7.52 -11.86
N GLY A 204 1.18 6.72 -11.26
CA GLY A 204 2.51 6.41 -11.80
C GLY A 204 3.59 7.40 -11.38
N ASN A 205 3.24 8.45 -10.61
CA ASN A 205 4.22 9.38 -10.08
C ASN A 205 5.16 8.66 -9.11
N VAL A 206 6.45 8.90 -9.30
CA VAL A 206 7.51 8.42 -8.41
C VAL A 206 8.07 9.63 -7.66
N LEU A 207 7.91 9.63 -6.34
CA LEU A 207 8.52 10.61 -5.46
C LEU A 207 10.03 10.35 -5.38
N GLY A 208 10.80 11.43 -5.45
CA GLY A 208 12.26 11.44 -5.32
C GLY A 208 12.81 12.80 -5.74
N GLY A 209 13.79 13.29 -4.99
CA GLY A 209 14.55 14.48 -5.34
C GLY A 209 15.50 14.25 -6.52
N ASP A 210 16.26 15.28 -6.88
CA ASP A 210 17.22 15.27 -8.00
C ASP A 210 18.30 14.17 -7.85
N ASN A 211 18.56 13.72 -6.62
CA ASN A 211 19.48 12.62 -6.30
C ASN A 211 18.79 11.25 -6.10
N GLY A 212 17.48 11.17 -6.34
CA GLY A 212 16.66 9.96 -6.22
C GLY A 212 16.29 9.55 -4.79
N ARG A 213 16.61 10.37 -3.77
CA ARG A 213 16.16 10.18 -2.38
C ARG A 213 14.85 10.90 -2.14
N VAL A 214 13.94 10.27 -1.40
CA VAL A 214 12.65 10.90 -1.06
C VAL A 214 12.80 11.84 0.15
N GLU A 215 13.69 11.56 1.09
CA GLU A 215 13.79 12.24 2.40
C GLU A 215 14.61 13.54 2.39
N ASP A 216 14.55 14.29 1.30
CA ASP A 216 15.45 15.42 1.06
C ASP A 216 14.74 16.79 1.09
N ARG A 217 13.44 16.79 1.45
CA ARG A 217 12.59 18.00 1.59
C ARG A 217 12.53 18.86 0.32
N GLU A 218 12.72 18.26 -0.85
CA GLU A 218 12.79 18.98 -2.11
C GLU A 218 11.39 19.31 -2.66
N LEU A 219 10.38 18.49 -2.34
CA LEU A 219 9.02 18.64 -2.88
C LEU A 219 8.26 19.81 -2.21
N PRO A 220 7.66 20.73 -2.98
CA PRO A 220 6.82 21.78 -2.40
C PRO A 220 5.54 21.19 -1.78
N ASP A 221 5.16 21.63 -0.59
CA ASP A 221 4.01 21.06 0.13
C ASP A 221 2.67 21.19 -0.63
N HIS A 222 2.51 22.23 -1.45
CA HIS A 222 1.29 22.43 -2.25
C HIS A 222 1.13 21.42 -3.40
N THR A 223 2.18 20.68 -3.74
CA THR A 223 2.12 19.60 -4.76
C THR A 223 1.56 18.31 -4.20
N ARG A 224 1.37 18.24 -2.87
CA ARG A 224 0.80 17.11 -2.19
C ARG A 224 -0.69 17.01 -2.48
N THR A 225 -1.07 16.01 -3.26
CA THR A 225 -2.47 15.73 -3.58
C THR A 225 -2.76 14.23 -3.42
N PRO A 226 -3.89 13.86 -2.78
CA PRO A 226 -4.36 12.49 -2.81
C PRO A 226 -4.58 12.04 -4.25
N SER A 227 -4.17 10.81 -4.57
CA SER A 227 -4.38 10.18 -5.87
C SER A 227 -4.53 8.66 -5.74
N ASN A 228 -4.89 8.00 -6.84
CA ASN A 228 -4.90 6.53 -6.96
C ASN A 228 -3.50 5.94 -7.21
N ASN A 229 -2.43 6.68 -6.90
CA ASN A 229 -1.05 6.25 -7.19
C ASN A 229 -0.70 4.94 -6.48
N GLY A 230 0.01 4.05 -7.17
CA GLY A 230 0.33 2.70 -6.70
C GLY A 230 -0.72 1.64 -7.04
N LEU A 231 -1.87 2.00 -7.60
CA LEU A 231 -2.87 1.03 -8.07
C LEU A 231 -2.75 0.68 -9.56
N GLN A 232 -1.88 1.37 -10.31
CA GLN A 232 -1.79 1.24 -11.76
C GLN A 232 -1.57 -0.19 -12.24
N GLU A 233 -0.68 -0.96 -11.62
CA GLU A 233 -0.40 -2.33 -12.06
C GLU A 233 -1.56 -3.28 -11.72
N SER A 234 -2.29 -3.02 -10.64
CA SER A 234 -3.47 -3.81 -10.26
C SER A 234 -4.64 -3.57 -11.20
N VAL A 235 -4.93 -2.30 -11.54
CA VAL A 235 -5.97 -1.95 -12.54
C VAL A 235 -5.62 -2.54 -13.89
N ARG A 236 -4.38 -2.37 -14.31
CA ARG A 236 -3.85 -2.94 -15.54
C ARG A 236 -4.02 -4.47 -15.54
N PHE A 237 -3.51 -5.17 -14.55
CA PHE A 237 -3.63 -6.63 -14.45
C PHE A 237 -5.09 -7.12 -14.57
N LEU A 238 -6.03 -6.47 -13.88
CA LEU A 238 -7.45 -6.82 -13.98
C LEU A 238 -8.02 -6.48 -15.37
N GLN A 239 -7.60 -5.38 -15.99
CA GLN A 239 -7.96 -5.09 -17.39
C GLN A 239 -7.46 -6.18 -18.34
N TYR A 240 -6.27 -6.73 -18.13
CA TYR A 240 -5.78 -7.85 -18.93
C TYR A 240 -6.68 -9.07 -18.77
N ILE A 241 -7.02 -9.46 -17.53
CA ILE A 241 -7.96 -10.57 -17.28
C ILE A 241 -9.32 -10.28 -17.94
N TYR A 242 -9.78 -9.03 -17.90
CA TYR A 242 -11.07 -8.64 -18.46
C TYR A 242 -11.18 -8.88 -19.97
N THR A 243 -10.09 -8.66 -20.72
CA THR A 243 -10.05 -8.84 -22.18
C THR A 243 -9.42 -10.16 -22.63
N LEU A 244 -8.90 -10.94 -21.69
CA LEU A 244 -8.22 -12.21 -21.95
C LEU A 244 -9.15 -13.23 -22.64
N ASP A 245 -8.65 -13.87 -23.69
CA ASP A 245 -9.36 -14.96 -24.38
C ASP A 245 -9.32 -16.23 -23.53
N LEU A 246 -10.18 -16.28 -22.50
CA LEU A 246 -10.35 -17.40 -21.56
C LEU A 246 -10.84 -18.68 -22.27
N GLY A 247 -11.61 -18.51 -23.35
CA GLY A 247 -12.15 -19.60 -24.15
C GLY A 247 -11.09 -20.44 -24.85
N HIS A 248 -10.01 -19.87 -25.35
CA HIS A 248 -8.94 -20.63 -26.04
C HIS A 248 -7.65 -20.77 -25.22
N SER A 249 -7.73 -20.72 -23.91
CA SER A 249 -6.54 -20.71 -23.06
C SER A 249 -6.73 -21.65 -21.87
N TRP A 250 -7.16 -21.11 -20.74
CA TRP A 250 -7.31 -21.81 -19.47
C TRP A 250 -8.56 -22.70 -19.42
N ALA A 251 -9.65 -22.34 -20.11
CA ALA A 251 -10.90 -23.11 -20.06
C ALA A 251 -10.88 -24.40 -20.92
N THR A 252 -9.99 -24.48 -21.91
CA THR A 252 -10.06 -25.50 -22.98
C THR A 252 -8.77 -26.29 -23.20
N GLY A 253 -7.67 -25.95 -22.49
CA GLY A 253 -6.42 -26.70 -22.54
C GLY A 253 -5.55 -26.45 -23.77
N CYS A 254 -5.80 -25.35 -24.50
CA CYS A 254 -5.06 -24.94 -25.70
C CYS A 254 -3.55 -24.74 -25.45
N TRP A 255 -3.20 -24.31 -24.23
CA TRP A 255 -1.84 -24.38 -23.71
C TRP A 255 -1.84 -24.75 -22.24
N GLN A 256 -0.74 -25.35 -21.80
CA GLN A 256 -0.56 -25.84 -20.43
C GLN A 256 0.55 -25.06 -19.73
N THR A 257 0.46 -25.00 -18.41
CA THR A 257 1.50 -24.39 -17.58
C THR A 257 1.48 -24.95 -16.15
N PRO A 258 2.63 -25.30 -15.56
CA PRO A 258 3.96 -25.32 -16.17
C PRO A 258 4.07 -26.46 -17.20
N ALA A 259 4.57 -26.18 -18.41
CA ALA A 259 4.71 -27.19 -19.44
C ALA A 259 5.84 -26.86 -20.43
N THR A 260 6.36 -27.89 -21.09
CA THR A 260 7.41 -27.79 -22.12
C THR A 260 7.10 -28.66 -23.33
N ILE A 261 7.88 -28.53 -24.40
CA ILE A 261 7.75 -29.30 -25.64
C ILE A 261 9.06 -30.00 -25.95
N SER A 262 8.99 -31.32 -26.17
CA SER A 262 10.14 -32.14 -26.61
C SER A 262 9.91 -32.70 -28.00
N GLY A 263 10.98 -32.89 -28.78
CA GLY A 263 10.90 -33.53 -30.10
C GLY A 263 10.45 -32.62 -31.24
N ALA A 264 10.18 -31.34 -30.96
CA ALA A 264 9.97 -30.32 -31.99
C ALA A 264 11.27 -29.55 -32.30
N THR A 265 11.40 -29.08 -33.54
CA THR A 265 12.53 -28.26 -33.99
C THR A 265 12.21 -26.78 -33.81
N LEU A 266 13.15 -26.01 -33.27
CA LEU A 266 13.03 -24.55 -33.16
C LEU A 266 13.07 -23.92 -34.55
N LEU A 267 12.03 -23.19 -34.92
CA LEU A 267 11.93 -22.45 -36.18
C LEU A 267 12.43 -21.02 -36.02
N ASN A 268 12.00 -20.35 -34.94
CA ASN A 268 12.33 -18.96 -34.66
C ASN A 268 12.18 -18.67 -33.16
N GLU A 269 12.86 -17.63 -32.68
CA GLU A 269 12.67 -17.08 -31.34
C GLU A 269 12.53 -15.55 -31.45
N SER A 270 11.39 -15.02 -31.03
CA SER A 270 11.10 -13.59 -30.99
C SER A 270 10.67 -13.17 -29.60
N ARG A 271 10.73 -11.88 -29.28
CA ARG A 271 10.20 -11.38 -27.99
C ARG A 271 8.73 -11.00 -28.13
N VAL A 272 7.93 -11.39 -27.15
CA VAL A 272 6.49 -11.06 -27.07
C VAL A 272 6.15 -10.60 -25.64
N ARG A 273 4.99 -9.96 -25.50
CA ARG A 273 4.49 -9.44 -24.21
C ARG A 273 3.28 -10.21 -23.66
N SER A 274 2.72 -11.16 -24.43
CA SER A 274 1.65 -12.06 -23.97
C SER A 274 1.78 -13.45 -24.59
N VAL A 275 1.07 -14.42 -24.01
CA VAL A 275 1.00 -15.81 -24.51
C VAL A 275 0.27 -15.84 -25.85
N GLU A 276 -0.78 -15.02 -25.97
CA GLU A 276 -1.59 -14.84 -27.16
C GLU A 276 -0.74 -14.28 -28.31
N ALA A 277 0.09 -13.28 -28.04
CA ALA A 277 1.03 -12.75 -29.03
C ALA A 277 2.03 -13.80 -29.50
N CYS A 278 2.47 -14.71 -28.61
CA CYS A 278 3.30 -15.85 -29.02
C CYS A 278 2.56 -16.80 -29.95
N ARG A 279 1.30 -17.13 -29.63
CA ARG A 279 0.44 -17.97 -30.46
C ARG A 279 0.22 -17.34 -31.84
N ASP A 280 -0.14 -16.06 -31.89
CA ASP A 280 -0.44 -15.37 -33.14
C ASP A 280 0.81 -15.23 -34.00
N LEU A 281 1.98 -15.02 -33.38
CA LEU A 281 3.26 -15.08 -34.07
C LEU A 281 3.53 -16.47 -34.66
N CYS A 282 3.21 -17.54 -33.93
CA CYS A 282 3.31 -18.90 -34.46
C CYS A 282 2.35 -19.11 -35.65
N ARG A 283 1.09 -18.67 -35.55
CA ARG A 283 0.11 -18.75 -36.65
C ARG A 283 0.56 -18.02 -37.91
N GLY A 284 1.25 -16.89 -37.76
CA GLY A 284 1.84 -16.12 -38.85
C GLY A 284 3.14 -16.69 -39.40
N THR A 285 3.73 -17.71 -38.77
CA THR A 285 5.04 -18.27 -39.15
C THR A 285 4.86 -19.59 -39.90
N ALA A 286 5.36 -19.65 -41.14
CA ALA A 286 5.29 -20.85 -41.96
C ALA A 286 5.96 -22.05 -41.27
N GLY A 287 5.24 -23.17 -41.19
CA GLY A 287 5.72 -24.41 -40.56
C GLY A 287 5.59 -24.46 -39.02
N CYS A 288 5.20 -23.37 -38.36
CA CYS A 288 4.98 -23.35 -36.92
C CYS A 288 3.63 -24.00 -36.58
N ALA A 289 3.67 -24.92 -35.61
CA ALA A 289 2.47 -25.57 -35.08
C ALA A 289 2.43 -25.54 -33.55
N GLN A 290 3.57 -25.35 -32.91
CA GLN A 290 3.73 -25.38 -31.46
C GLN A 290 4.51 -24.17 -31.00
N PHE A 291 4.30 -23.73 -29.77
CA PHE A 291 5.06 -22.64 -29.18
C PHE A 291 5.36 -22.89 -27.71
N THR A 292 6.47 -22.32 -27.25
CA THR A 292 6.73 -22.16 -25.82
C THR A 292 7.05 -20.73 -25.49
N VAL A 293 6.50 -20.23 -24.39
CA VAL A 293 6.77 -18.89 -23.88
C VAL A 293 6.90 -18.97 -22.36
N PRO A 294 7.88 -18.32 -21.72
CA PRO A 294 7.88 -18.23 -20.28
C PRO A 294 6.65 -17.43 -19.85
N GLN A 295 6.16 -17.68 -18.65
CA GLN A 295 5.23 -16.80 -17.99
C GLN A 295 5.87 -15.43 -17.91
N LEU A 296 5.27 -14.49 -18.65
CA LEU A 296 5.74 -13.13 -18.75
C LEU A 296 5.31 -12.40 -17.48
N GLU A 297 6.18 -11.51 -17.01
CA GLU A 297 5.91 -10.72 -15.82
C GLU A 297 5.06 -9.52 -16.23
N PHE A 298 4.09 -9.16 -15.39
CA PHE A 298 3.22 -8.00 -15.61
C PHE A 298 3.93 -6.66 -15.35
N ASP A 299 5.13 -6.71 -14.78
CA ASP A 299 5.95 -5.60 -14.34
C ASP A 299 6.36 -4.67 -15.52
N ASP A 300 6.22 -3.36 -15.31
CA ASP A 300 6.45 -2.30 -16.30
C ASP A 300 7.67 -1.43 -15.93
N PRO A 301 8.87 -1.70 -16.49
CA PRO A 301 10.01 -0.82 -16.31
C PRO A 301 10.06 0.39 -17.28
N ASP A 302 9.29 0.39 -18.37
CA ASP A 302 9.51 1.30 -19.52
C ASP A 302 8.24 2.08 -19.97
N GLY A 303 7.15 2.02 -19.22
CA GLY A 303 5.86 2.62 -19.60
C GLY A 303 5.06 1.80 -20.63
N GLU A 304 5.54 0.61 -21.01
CA GLU A 304 4.85 -0.32 -21.90
C GLU A 304 4.55 -1.65 -21.17
N TRP A 305 3.29 -2.04 -21.23
CA TRP A 305 2.69 -3.22 -20.60
C TRP A 305 3.54 -4.52 -20.69
N GLY A 306 3.88 -5.09 -19.52
CA GLY A 306 4.44 -6.43 -19.35
C GLY A 306 5.87 -6.62 -19.84
N ARG A 307 6.71 -7.30 -19.06
CA ARG A 307 8.09 -7.59 -19.44
C ARG A 307 8.11 -8.51 -20.66
N SER A 308 8.71 -8.04 -21.76
CA SER A 308 8.85 -8.89 -22.95
C SER A 308 9.70 -10.12 -22.64
N GLY A 309 9.34 -11.27 -23.19
CA GLY A 309 10.07 -12.52 -23.02
C GLY A 309 10.12 -13.35 -24.30
N PRO A 310 11.02 -14.35 -24.35
CA PRO A 310 11.25 -15.15 -25.55
C PRO A 310 10.07 -16.08 -25.85
N CYS A 311 9.46 -15.89 -27.02
CA CYS A 311 8.52 -16.79 -27.65
C CYS A 311 9.27 -17.68 -28.63
N ARG A 312 9.33 -18.98 -28.35
CA ARG A 312 9.94 -19.98 -29.20
C ARG A 312 8.87 -20.64 -30.07
N LEU A 313 9.07 -20.55 -31.37
CA LEU A 313 8.20 -21.10 -32.40
C LEU A 313 8.75 -22.45 -32.84
N LEU A 314 7.92 -23.48 -32.83
CA LEU A 314 8.33 -24.87 -32.98
C LEU A 314 7.56 -25.56 -34.12
N THR A 315 8.24 -26.46 -34.82
CA THR A 315 7.59 -27.34 -35.81
C THR A 315 6.52 -28.23 -35.16
N GLY A 316 5.61 -28.75 -35.97
CA GLY A 316 4.69 -29.81 -35.52
C GLY A 316 5.40 -31.12 -35.15
N GLY A 317 4.71 -31.97 -34.37
CA GLY A 317 5.17 -33.31 -34.00
C GLY A 317 5.85 -33.41 -32.62
N GLY A 318 6.04 -32.30 -31.91
CA GLY A 318 6.52 -32.33 -30.53
C GLY A 318 5.47 -32.79 -29.54
N VAL A 319 5.93 -33.38 -28.43
CA VAL A 319 5.09 -33.81 -27.32
C VAL A 319 5.09 -32.73 -26.23
N VAL A 320 3.90 -32.29 -25.82
CA VAL A 320 3.72 -31.37 -24.69
C VAL A 320 3.80 -32.17 -23.39
N HIS A 321 4.70 -31.77 -22.49
CA HIS A 321 4.85 -32.36 -21.16
C HIS A 321 4.42 -31.36 -20.10
N THR A 322 3.43 -31.73 -19.29
CA THR A 322 3.11 -31.01 -18.06
C THR A 322 4.22 -31.22 -17.03
N LEU A 323 4.62 -30.16 -16.34
CA LEU A 323 5.68 -30.17 -15.34
C LEU A 323 5.09 -29.94 -13.95
N THR A 324 5.73 -30.50 -12.92
CA THR A 324 5.33 -30.31 -11.51
C THR A 324 5.67 -28.91 -10.99
N ALA A 325 6.65 -28.24 -11.59
CA ALA A 325 7.06 -26.88 -11.28
C ALA A 325 7.67 -26.20 -12.50
N GLY A 326 7.73 -24.87 -12.47
CA GLY A 326 8.36 -24.06 -13.52
C GLY A 326 7.47 -22.93 -14.01
N ARG A 327 8.03 -22.15 -14.93
CA ARG A 327 7.37 -20.95 -15.49
C ARG A 327 7.09 -21.07 -16.98
N LEU A 328 7.39 -22.19 -17.64
CA LEU A 328 7.19 -22.30 -19.07
C LEU A 328 5.72 -22.63 -19.40
N ILE A 329 5.22 -22.04 -20.47
CA ILE A 329 3.93 -22.31 -21.07
C ILE A 329 4.20 -23.02 -22.40
N ALA A 330 3.50 -24.11 -22.65
CA ALA A 330 3.60 -24.86 -23.91
C ALA A 330 2.20 -24.98 -24.52
N GLY A 331 2.08 -24.61 -25.80
CA GLY A 331 0.81 -24.55 -26.49
C GLY A 331 0.88 -24.98 -27.95
N GLN A 332 -0.31 -25.22 -28.51
CA GLN A 332 -0.50 -25.43 -29.94
C GLN A 332 -0.90 -24.10 -30.59
N ALA A 333 -0.41 -23.83 -31.80
CA ALA A 333 -0.82 -22.67 -32.59
C ALA A 333 -2.32 -22.74 -32.95
N TRP A 334 -2.80 -23.96 -33.18
CA TRP A 334 -4.16 -24.27 -33.59
C TRP A 334 -4.77 -25.21 -32.55
N CYS A 335 -5.87 -24.77 -31.94
CA CYS A 335 -6.60 -25.53 -30.93
C CYS A 335 -7.88 -26.08 -31.56
N ALA A 336 -8.47 -27.14 -30.98
CA ALA A 336 -9.65 -27.79 -31.55
C ALA A 336 -10.76 -26.76 -31.83
N ALA A 337 -11.28 -26.75 -33.05
CA ALA A 337 -12.13 -25.69 -33.60
C ALA A 337 -13.54 -25.60 -32.97
N ASP A 338 -13.87 -26.46 -32.02
CA ASP A 338 -15.23 -26.61 -31.47
C ASP A 338 -15.48 -25.82 -30.17
N THR A 339 -14.46 -25.13 -29.63
CA THR A 339 -14.63 -24.28 -28.42
C THR A 339 -14.67 -22.81 -28.77
N PRO A 340 -15.74 -22.07 -28.42
CA PRO A 340 -15.83 -20.64 -28.73
C PRO A 340 -14.81 -19.82 -27.93
N SER A 341 -14.12 -18.89 -28.60
CA SER A 341 -13.36 -17.81 -27.95
C SER A 341 -14.30 -16.95 -27.10
N TRP A 342 -13.86 -16.55 -25.91
CA TRP A 342 -14.59 -15.58 -25.10
C TRP A 342 -13.70 -14.95 -24.04
N SER A 343 -14.07 -13.75 -23.61
CA SER A 343 -13.50 -13.02 -22.48
C SER A 343 -14.63 -12.55 -21.54
N LEU A 344 -14.26 -12.01 -20.37
CA LEU A 344 -15.24 -11.37 -19.49
C LEU A 344 -15.94 -10.21 -20.21
N GLN A 345 -15.18 -9.43 -20.98
CA GLN A 345 -15.71 -8.35 -21.82
C GLN A 345 -16.70 -8.84 -22.87
N SER A 346 -16.35 -9.88 -23.65
CA SER A 346 -17.22 -10.38 -24.72
C SER A 346 -18.52 -10.97 -24.18
N ARG A 347 -18.51 -11.44 -22.92
CA ARG A 347 -19.67 -11.93 -22.19
C ARG A 347 -20.39 -10.87 -21.36
N ARG A 348 -20.04 -9.59 -21.55
CA ARG A 348 -20.66 -8.43 -20.89
C ARG A 348 -20.62 -8.49 -19.36
N LYS A 349 -19.56 -9.06 -18.79
CA LYS A 349 -19.24 -8.80 -17.37
C LYS A 349 -18.74 -7.36 -17.25
N SER A 350 -18.75 -6.79 -16.05
CA SER A 350 -18.20 -5.45 -15.81
C SER A 350 -16.82 -5.52 -15.15
N ARG A 351 -15.97 -4.51 -15.40
CA ARG A 351 -14.71 -4.28 -14.66
C ARG A 351 -14.99 -4.03 -13.19
N ALA A 352 -16.05 -3.28 -12.88
CA ALA A 352 -16.50 -3.04 -11.51
C ALA A 352 -16.76 -4.35 -10.74
N ASP A 353 -17.45 -5.32 -11.36
CA ASP A 353 -17.66 -6.64 -10.76
C ASP A 353 -16.35 -7.41 -10.62
N LEU A 354 -15.44 -7.31 -11.58
CA LEU A 354 -14.11 -7.94 -11.50
C LEU A 354 -13.27 -7.36 -10.35
N PHE A 355 -13.29 -6.05 -10.13
CA PHE A 355 -12.55 -5.40 -9.02
C PHE A 355 -13.10 -5.89 -7.67
N ALA A 356 -14.42 -5.94 -7.52
CA ALA A 356 -15.06 -6.49 -6.34
C ALA A 356 -14.70 -7.98 -6.13
N PHE A 357 -14.76 -8.80 -7.18
CA PHE A 357 -14.39 -10.22 -7.12
C PHE A 357 -12.93 -10.40 -6.68
N ALA A 358 -12.01 -9.63 -7.25
CA ALA A 358 -10.59 -9.69 -6.92
C ALA A 358 -10.29 -9.35 -5.46
N SER A 359 -11.03 -8.40 -4.88
CA SER A 359 -10.95 -8.06 -3.47
C SER A 359 -11.38 -9.22 -2.56
N LEU A 360 -12.47 -9.91 -2.90
CA LEU A 360 -12.93 -11.07 -2.12
C LEU A 360 -11.94 -12.24 -2.18
N VAL A 361 -11.38 -12.52 -3.37
CA VAL A 361 -10.31 -13.51 -3.55
C VAL A 361 -9.09 -13.16 -2.68
N ALA A 362 -8.70 -11.88 -2.65
CA ALA A 362 -7.57 -11.42 -1.84
C ALA A 362 -7.78 -11.61 -0.34
N VAL A 363 -9.00 -11.34 0.17
CA VAL A 363 -9.33 -11.55 1.58
C VAL A 363 -9.29 -13.04 1.95
N GLU A 364 -9.90 -13.91 1.15
CA GLU A 364 -9.88 -15.36 1.42
C GLU A 364 -8.46 -15.94 1.38
N GLU A 365 -7.61 -15.54 0.42
CA GLU A 365 -6.20 -15.94 0.38
C GLU A 365 -5.43 -15.41 1.60
N GLY A 366 -5.67 -14.16 2.03
CA GLY A 366 -5.06 -13.60 3.23
C GLY A 366 -5.44 -14.38 4.50
N ILE A 367 -6.69 -14.82 4.61
CA ILE A 367 -7.16 -15.68 5.71
C ILE A 367 -6.49 -17.06 5.62
N ALA A 368 -6.41 -17.65 4.43
CA ALA A 368 -5.76 -18.95 4.22
C ALA A 368 -4.29 -18.91 4.64
N ARG A 369 -3.57 -17.86 4.24
CA ARG A 369 -2.17 -17.62 4.64
C ARG A 369 -1.98 -17.54 6.14
N HIS A 370 -2.80 -16.73 6.81
CA HIS A 370 -2.80 -16.65 8.27
C HIS A 370 -3.02 -18.04 8.91
N ASN A 371 -3.98 -18.80 8.40
CA ASN A 371 -4.31 -20.11 8.93
C ASN A 371 -3.22 -21.17 8.70
N TRP A 372 -2.50 -21.12 7.57
CA TRP A 372 -1.32 -21.96 7.34
C TRP A 372 -0.18 -21.63 8.31
N ALA A 373 0.09 -20.34 8.52
CA ALA A 373 1.08 -19.90 9.50
C ALA A 373 0.70 -20.33 10.92
N CYS A 374 -0.58 -20.33 11.28
CA CYS A 374 -1.06 -20.88 12.56
C CYS A 374 -0.77 -22.38 12.75
N ASP A 375 -0.71 -23.14 11.65
CA ASP A 375 -0.35 -24.57 11.64
C ASP A 375 1.18 -24.81 11.60
N GLY A 376 1.98 -23.75 11.58
CA GLY A 376 3.43 -23.82 11.45
C GLY A 376 3.93 -23.80 10.01
N ASP A 377 3.04 -23.76 9.01
CA ASP A 377 3.41 -23.57 7.61
C ASP A 377 3.54 -22.06 7.30
N ARG A 378 4.66 -21.49 7.77
CA ARG A 378 4.93 -20.05 7.74
C ARG A 378 5.23 -19.47 6.35
N ARG A 379 5.38 -20.32 5.33
CA ARG A 379 5.70 -19.91 3.94
C ARG A 379 4.75 -20.51 2.90
N GLY A 380 3.92 -21.45 3.29
CA GLY A 380 3.29 -22.33 2.33
C GLY A 380 1.92 -21.87 1.82
N PRO A 381 1.32 -22.74 0.98
CA PRO A 381 2.00 -23.81 0.25
C PRO A 381 2.76 -23.27 -0.98
N HIS A 382 2.77 -21.95 -1.21
CA HIS A 382 3.24 -21.32 -2.45
C HIS A 382 4.60 -20.60 -2.34
N GLY A 383 5.31 -20.73 -1.22
CA GLY A 383 6.68 -20.22 -1.08
C GLY A 383 6.80 -18.71 -0.90
N GLY A 384 5.96 -18.11 -0.06
CA GLY A 384 5.97 -16.68 0.26
C GLY A 384 7.02 -16.27 1.32
N PRO A 385 7.08 -14.97 1.67
CA PRO A 385 7.82 -14.48 2.84
C PRO A 385 7.40 -15.23 4.11
N THR A 386 8.34 -15.41 5.04
CA THR A 386 8.07 -16.00 6.36
C THR A 386 7.02 -15.16 7.10
N GLN A 387 5.96 -15.80 7.58
CA GLN A 387 4.94 -15.19 8.44
C GLN A 387 5.14 -15.64 9.89
N CYS A 388 5.29 -14.68 10.80
CA CYS A 388 5.48 -14.89 12.23
C CYS A 388 4.22 -14.45 12.98
N VAL A 389 3.20 -15.30 12.94
CA VAL A 389 1.91 -15.00 13.58
C VAL A 389 2.01 -15.07 15.10
N GLN A 390 1.43 -14.06 15.77
CA GLN A 390 1.50 -13.86 17.23
C GLN A 390 1.03 -15.07 18.06
N PHE A 391 0.15 -15.90 17.51
CA PHE A 391 -0.54 -16.99 18.21
C PHE A 391 -0.29 -18.37 17.58
N GLU A 392 0.79 -18.56 16.82
CA GLU A 392 1.13 -19.85 16.22
C GLU A 392 1.01 -21.01 17.23
N GLY A 393 0.31 -22.08 16.81
CA GLY A 393 0.03 -23.26 17.64
C GLY A 393 -1.01 -23.07 18.76
N ALA A 394 -1.52 -21.86 19.00
CA ALA A 394 -2.48 -21.61 20.08
C ALA A 394 -3.95 -21.81 19.64
N PRO A 395 -4.83 -22.28 20.55
CA PRO A 395 -6.27 -22.25 20.32
C PRO A 395 -6.75 -20.81 20.06
N GLY A 396 -7.37 -20.57 18.91
CA GLY A 396 -7.83 -19.23 18.49
C GLY A 396 -6.85 -18.47 17.59
N CYS A 397 -5.73 -19.07 17.16
CA CYS A 397 -4.92 -18.49 16.10
C CYS A 397 -5.68 -18.42 14.78
N LYS A 398 -6.32 -19.54 14.40
CA LYS A 398 -7.03 -19.65 13.12
C LYS A 398 -8.27 -18.78 13.08
N ILE A 399 -8.48 -18.18 11.92
CA ILE A 399 -9.67 -17.43 11.58
C ILE A 399 -10.66 -18.39 10.93
N ASN A 400 -11.76 -18.64 11.65
CA ASN A 400 -12.92 -19.35 11.13
C ASN A 400 -13.99 -18.30 10.83
N SER A 401 -14.15 -17.91 9.56
CA SER A 401 -15.26 -17.03 9.20
C SER A 401 -16.58 -17.79 9.38
N SER A 402 -17.46 -17.26 10.22
CA SER A 402 -18.81 -17.78 10.45
C SER A 402 -19.76 -17.45 9.28
N GLN A 403 -19.37 -16.54 8.39
CA GLN A 403 -20.13 -16.17 7.20
C GLN A 403 -19.21 -16.18 5.97
N PRO A 404 -19.55 -16.93 4.91
CA PRO A 404 -18.80 -16.86 3.65
C PRO A 404 -18.98 -15.49 2.99
N LEU A 405 -17.97 -15.03 2.27
CA LEU A 405 -18.03 -13.81 1.49
C LEU A 405 -18.75 -14.10 0.17
N TYR A 406 -19.93 -13.51 -0.02
CA TYR A 406 -20.73 -13.73 -1.21
C TYR A 406 -20.35 -12.74 -2.32
N PHE A 407 -19.97 -13.26 -3.48
CA PHE A 407 -19.83 -12.44 -4.68
C PHE A 407 -21.20 -12.11 -5.27
N LYS A 408 -21.41 -10.83 -5.58
CA LYS A 408 -22.61 -10.32 -6.26
C LYS A 408 -22.19 -9.48 -7.46
N THR A 409 -22.91 -9.69 -8.55
CA THR A 409 -22.72 -9.02 -9.84
C THR A 409 -23.81 -7.97 -10.07
N GLY A 410 -23.64 -7.17 -11.12
CA GLY A 410 -24.64 -6.19 -11.57
C GLY A 410 -24.14 -4.75 -11.56
N ARG A 411 -22.88 -4.50 -11.20
CA ARG A 411 -22.28 -3.16 -11.31
C ARG A 411 -22.13 -2.77 -12.77
N THR A 412 -22.37 -1.51 -13.07
CA THR A 412 -22.22 -0.94 -14.42
C THR A 412 -20.85 -0.29 -14.52
N ASP A 413 -20.14 -0.55 -15.62
CA ASP A 413 -18.88 0.16 -15.87
C ASP A 413 -19.13 1.62 -16.23
N CYS A 414 -18.21 2.51 -15.88
CA CYS A 414 -18.25 3.90 -16.30
C CYS A 414 -18.14 4.02 -17.83
N GLU A 415 -18.74 5.08 -18.35
CA GLU A 415 -18.51 5.53 -19.73
C GLU A 415 -17.43 6.61 -19.73
N THR A 416 -16.44 6.46 -20.60
CA THR A 416 -15.33 7.41 -20.71
C THR A 416 -14.84 7.54 -22.15
N ALA A 417 -14.43 8.76 -22.52
CA ALA A 417 -13.72 9.09 -23.73
C ALA A 417 -12.18 9.09 -23.57
N ALA A 418 -11.66 8.69 -22.40
CA ALA A 418 -10.23 8.58 -22.16
C ALA A 418 -9.56 7.52 -23.05
N ASP A 419 -8.23 7.57 -23.13
CA ASP A 419 -7.42 6.67 -23.95
C ASP A 419 -7.53 5.18 -23.55
N ALA A 420 -7.96 4.90 -22.32
CA ALA A 420 -8.23 3.56 -21.86
C ALA A 420 -9.55 3.45 -21.08
N PRO A 421 -10.28 2.32 -21.21
CA PRO A 421 -11.68 2.19 -20.75
C PRO A 421 -11.85 2.06 -19.23
N TYR A 422 -10.75 2.09 -18.48
CA TYR A 422 -10.70 2.04 -17.01
C TYR A 422 -10.24 3.37 -16.39
N LYS A 423 -10.08 4.42 -17.21
CA LYS A 423 -9.73 5.75 -16.73
C LYS A 423 -10.99 6.62 -16.67
N ALA A 424 -11.24 7.21 -15.51
CA ALA A 424 -12.26 8.23 -15.36
C ALA A 424 -11.73 9.58 -15.83
N GLU A 425 -12.59 10.35 -16.50
CA GLU A 425 -12.31 11.76 -16.85
C GLU A 425 -12.53 12.71 -15.66
N LYS A 426 -13.31 12.26 -14.68
CA LYS A 426 -13.64 13.02 -13.48
C LYS A 426 -12.74 12.61 -12.33
N ARG A 427 -12.54 13.53 -11.38
CA ARG A 427 -11.77 13.29 -10.16
C ARG A 427 -12.67 12.73 -9.07
N GLU A 428 -12.20 11.75 -8.31
CA GLU A 428 -12.92 11.26 -7.14
C GLU A 428 -12.74 12.17 -5.93
N LYS A 429 -13.72 12.13 -5.02
CA LYS A 429 -13.66 12.77 -3.70
C LYS A 429 -12.72 11.98 -2.81
N GLN A 430 -11.44 12.34 -2.82
CA GLN A 430 -10.41 11.61 -2.07
C GLN A 430 -10.25 12.14 -0.63
N ALA A 431 -9.87 11.24 0.28
CA ALA A 431 -9.49 11.59 1.64
C ALA A 431 -8.03 12.09 1.71
N ASP A 432 -7.71 12.94 2.67
CA ASP A 432 -6.33 13.35 2.94
C ASP A 432 -5.67 12.35 3.89
N GLU A 433 -4.44 11.93 3.60
CA GLU A 433 -3.69 10.98 4.44
C GLU A 433 -3.34 11.52 5.85
N HIS A 434 -3.50 12.82 6.11
CA HIS A 434 -3.35 13.45 7.44
C HIS A 434 -4.68 13.66 8.16
N PHE A 435 -5.78 13.10 7.65
CA PHE A 435 -6.99 13.00 8.45
C PHE A 435 -6.68 12.32 9.79
N ASN A 436 -7.32 12.81 10.85
CA ASN A 436 -7.37 12.10 12.13
C ASN A 436 -8.61 11.21 12.16
N GLY A 437 -8.76 10.36 13.18
CA GLY A 437 -9.92 9.47 13.31
C GLY A 437 -11.29 10.15 13.12
N THR A 438 -11.47 11.35 13.68
CA THR A 438 -12.73 12.12 13.53
C THR A 438 -13.01 12.51 12.08
N HIS A 439 -11.99 12.96 11.34
CA HIS A 439 -12.12 13.31 9.92
C HIS A 439 -12.38 12.08 9.05
N VAL A 440 -11.75 10.95 9.35
CA VAL A 440 -11.99 9.68 8.63
C VAL A 440 -13.44 9.25 8.80
N VAL A 441 -13.96 9.24 10.04
CA VAL A 441 -15.37 8.87 10.29
C VAL A 441 -16.33 9.81 9.57
N ALA A 442 -16.08 11.12 9.60
CA ALA A 442 -16.92 12.09 8.90
C ALA A 442 -16.91 11.86 7.37
N PHE A 443 -15.73 11.58 6.80
CA PHE A 443 -15.58 11.28 5.37
C PHE A 443 -16.29 9.97 4.98
N MET A 444 -16.10 8.91 5.77
CA MET A 444 -16.73 7.61 5.51
C MET A 444 -18.26 7.68 5.64
N GLU A 445 -18.76 8.50 6.56
CA GLU A 445 -20.18 8.77 6.70
C GLU A 445 -20.74 9.52 5.50
N SER A 446 -20.06 10.57 5.00
CA SER A 446 -20.56 11.39 3.90
C SER A 446 -20.45 10.71 2.54
N GLU A 447 -19.32 10.02 2.27
CA GLU A 447 -19.03 9.49 0.94
C GLU A 447 -19.51 8.05 0.75
N PHE A 448 -19.49 7.24 1.81
CA PHE A 448 -19.85 5.82 1.76
C PHE A 448 -21.14 5.48 2.53
N GLY A 449 -21.62 6.38 3.38
CA GLY A 449 -22.72 6.07 4.29
C GLY A 449 -22.36 4.98 5.29
N PHE A 450 -21.09 4.91 5.71
CA PHE A 450 -20.65 3.98 6.75
C PHE A 450 -20.89 4.55 8.13
N SER A 451 -21.40 3.71 9.04
CA SER A 451 -21.40 4.03 10.46
C SER A 451 -19.96 4.05 11.00
N GLY A 452 -19.77 4.61 12.20
CA GLY A 452 -18.45 4.56 12.87
C GLY A 452 -17.94 3.12 13.05
N ARG A 453 -18.83 2.14 13.28
CA ARG A 453 -18.46 0.72 13.38
C ARG A 453 -17.97 0.15 12.04
N GLU A 454 -18.66 0.47 10.94
CA GLU A 454 -18.26 0.02 9.60
C GLU A 454 -16.98 0.71 9.15
N THR A 455 -16.81 1.99 9.52
CA THR A 455 -15.55 2.73 9.33
C THR A 455 -14.40 2.04 10.03
N VAL A 456 -14.55 1.70 11.31
CA VAL A 456 -13.50 0.94 12.02
C VAL A 456 -13.27 -0.39 11.33
N ALA A 457 -14.31 -1.14 10.97
CA ALA A 457 -14.20 -2.44 10.31
C ALA A 457 -13.40 -2.38 8.99
N ILE A 458 -13.68 -1.39 8.12
CA ILE A 458 -13.00 -1.26 6.82
C ILE A 458 -11.54 -0.84 6.97
N MET A 459 -11.19 -0.05 8.00
CA MET A 459 -9.80 0.27 8.33
C MET A 459 -8.97 -1.00 8.61
N GLY A 460 -9.61 -2.10 9.03
CA GLY A 460 -8.99 -3.41 9.16
C GLY A 460 -8.35 -3.94 7.88
N ALA A 461 -8.67 -3.41 6.70
CA ALA A 461 -7.97 -3.70 5.45
C ALA A 461 -6.45 -3.41 5.52
N HIS A 462 -6.05 -2.48 6.39
CA HIS A 462 -4.66 -2.16 6.68
C HIS A 462 -3.88 -3.31 7.34
N THR A 463 -4.56 -4.38 7.80
CA THR A 463 -3.88 -5.60 8.24
C THR A 463 -3.04 -6.28 7.14
N MET A 464 -3.40 -6.04 5.87
CA MET A 464 -2.63 -6.50 4.71
C MET A 464 -1.97 -5.32 4.01
N GLY A 465 -0.73 -5.50 3.57
CA GLY A 465 0.03 -4.58 2.74
C GLY A 465 1.05 -3.75 3.50
N ARG A 466 1.71 -2.89 2.74
CA ARG A 466 2.82 -2.06 3.21
C ARG A 466 2.74 -0.70 2.56
N PHE A 467 3.50 0.24 3.10
CA PHE A 467 3.69 1.55 2.49
C PHE A 467 4.83 1.54 1.47
N HIS A 468 4.73 2.45 0.50
CA HIS A 468 5.70 2.60 -0.59
C HIS A 468 6.24 4.03 -0.60
N GLN A 469 7.47 4.21 -0.10
CA GLN A 469 8.08 5.53 0.05
C GLN A 469 8.13 6.32 -1.27
N ARG A 470 8.42 5.62 -2.37
CA ARG A 470 8.48 6.23 -3.69
C ARG A 470 7.10 6.56 -4.29
N GLN A 471 6.00 6.11 -3.69
CA GLN A 471 4.64 6.38 -4.18
C GLN A 471 3.88 7.35 -3.29
N SER A 472 4.04 7.23 -1.96
CA SER A 472 3.30 8.00 -0.96
C SER A 472 4.17 8.66 0.12
N ALA A 473 5.51 8.57 0.03
CA ALA A 473 6.45 9.03 1.06
C ALA A 473 6.35 8.34 2.42
N HIS A 474 5.40 7.42 2.61
CA HIS A 474 5.30 6.56 3.79
C HIS A 474 6.14 5.28 3.67
N LYS A 475 6.56 4.71 4.80
CA LYS A 475 7.49 3.57 4.87
C LYS A 475 6.94 2.40 5.68
N TYR A 476 7.59 1.24 5.53
CA TYR A 476 7.38 0.07 6.39
C TYR A 476 5.97 -0.54 6.23
N VAL A 477 5.45 -1.18 7.27
CA VAL A 477 4.22 -2.00 7.23
C VAL A 477 3.24 -1.58 8.32
N TRP A 478 1.97 -1.94 8.20
CA TRP A 478 1.01 -1.84 9.31
C TRP A 478 1.11 -3.02 10.28
N THR A 479 1.48 -4.19 9.76
CA THR A 479 1.61 -5.46 10.49
C THR A 479 2.85 -6.20 10.00
N THR A 480 3.54 -6.92 10.90
CA THR A 480 4.71 -7.74 10.51
C THR A 480 4.33 -8.84 9.53
N ASP A 481 3.08 -9.35 9.62
CA ASP A 481 2.52 -10.35 8.70
C ASP A 481 1.72 -9.71 7.57
N PHE A 482 2.28 -8.73 6.87
CA PHE A 482 1.57 -7.90 5.88
C PHE A 482 0.91 -8.63 4.68
N GLN A 483 1.06 -9.95 4.55
CA GLN A 483 0.35 -10.75 3.53
C GLN A 483 -0.79 -11.59 4.12
N ALA A 484 -1.01 -11.53 5.43
CA ALA A 484 -2.03 -12.27 6.16
C ALA A 484 -3.19 -11.35 6.52
N PHE A 485 -4.43 -11.86 6.39
CA PHE A 485 -5.59 -11.16 6.90
C PHE A 485 -5.79 -11.55 8.36
N ASN A 486 -5.44 -10.68 9.30
CA ASN A 486 -5.50 -11.00 10.73
C ASN A 486 -5.88 -9.79 11.61
N ASN A 487 -5.86 -9.97 12.94
CA ASN A 487 -6.24 -8.92 13.89
C ASN A 487 -5.05 -8.10 14.42
N GLN A 488 -3.84 -8.23 13.86
CA GLN A 488 -2.64 -7.57 14.36
C GLN A 488 -2.73 -6.05 14.22
N TYR A 489 -3.31 -5.54 13.12
CA TYR A 489 -3.54 -4.10 12.93
C TYR A 489 -4.24 -3.48 14.16
N TYR A 490 -5.41 -3.98 14.55
CA TYR A 490 -6.13 -3.42 15.70
C TYR A 490 -5.37 -3.62 17.02
N ARG A 491 -4.69 -4.75 17.19
CA ARG A 491 -3.85 -5.00 18.39
C ARG A 491 -2.73 -3.96 18.50
N ASN A 492 -2.12 -3.59 17.38
CA ASN A 492 -1.09 -2.58 17.32
C ASN A 492 -1.66 -1.20 17.68
N ILE A 493 -2.77 -0.79 17.05
CA ILE A 493 -3.41 0.52 17.30
C ILE A 493 -3.82 0.67 18.76
N VAL A 494 -4.41 -0.36 19.39
CA VAL A 494 -4.80 -0.31 20.81
C VAL A 494 -3.64 -0.61 21.79
N GLY A 495 -2.40 -0.73 21.31
CA GLY A 495 -1.21 -0.95 22.13
C GLY A 495 -1.23 -2.26 22.94
N LYS A 496 -1.85 -3.33 22.43
CA LYS A 496 -1.87 -4.62 23.12
C LYS A 496 -0.44 -5.20 23.17
N PRO A 497 -0.02 -5.76 24.32
CA PRO A 497 1.27 -6.45 24.39
C PRO A 497 1.33 -7.61 23.40
N ASP A 498 2.43 -7.69 22.66
CA ASP A 498 2.69 -8.73 21.66
C ASP A 498 4.16 -9.13 21.57
N TRP A 499 4.43 -10.24 20.87
CA TRP A 499 5.79 -10.71 20.64
C TRP A 499 6.47 -9.83 19.60
N PHE A 500 7.78 -9.66 19.78
CA PHE A 500 8.69 -9.12 18.80
C PHE A 500 9.40 -10.28 18.08
N PHE A 501 9.46 -10.20 16.76
CA PHE A 501 10.10 -11.21 15.91
C PHE A 501 11.13 -10.51 15.03
N ASP A 502 12.40 -10.87 15.18
CA ASP A 502 13.49 -10.26 14.42
C ASP A 502 14.37 -11.30 13.67
N ASP A 503 13.85 -12.51 13.50
CA ASP A 503 14.48 -13.59 12.74
C ASP A 503 13.44 -14.39 11.93
N ASP A 504 13.93 -15.17 10.97
CA ASP A 504 13.10 -16.08 10.15
C ASP A 504 12.65 -17.34 10.92
N ALA A 505 13.19 -17.57 12.12
CA ALA A 505 12.78 -18.66 13.00
C ALA A 505 11.54 -18.29 13.84
N CYS A 506 11.05 -17.05 13.73
CA CYS A 506 9.98 -16.48 14.53
C CYS A 506 10.21 -16.68 16.03
N THR A 507 11.44 -16.44 16.49
CA THR A 507 11.77 -16.47 17.91
C THR A 507 10.93 -15.43 18.65
N LYS A 508 10.15 -15.89 19.64
CA LYS A 508 9.33 -15.01 20.47
C LYS A 508 10.22 -14.22 21.43
N VAL A 509 10.47 -12.96 21.10
CA VAL A 509 11.23 -12.04 21.95
C VAL A 509 10.26 -11.23 22.80
N GLY A 510 10.46 -11.29 24.11
CA GLY A 510 9.71 -10.56 25.11
C GLY A 510 10.65 -9.70 25.97
N ASP A 511 10.16 -9.26 27.11
CA ASP A 511 10.98 -8.63 28.13
C ASP A 511 11.90 -9.65 28.85
N ALA A 512 12.69 -9.20 29.83
CA ALA A 512 13.67 -10.04 30.52
C ALA A 512 13.04 -11.28 31.16
N TRP A 513 11.77 -11.23 31.55
CA TRP A 513 11.06 -12.34 32.18
C TRP A 513 10.12 -13.08 31.22
N GLY A 514 10.19 -12.78 29.92
CA GLY A 514 9.39 -13.42 28.89
C GLY A 514 7.94 -12.94 28.83
N ASN A 515 7.62 -11.77 29.39
CA ASN A 515 6.35 -11.12 29.11
C ASN A 515 6.37 -10.56 27.68
N LYS A 516 5.18 -10.43 27.10
CA LYS A 516 5.01 -9.79 25.79
C LYS A 516 5.42 -8.32 25.86
N GLY A 517 6.03 -7.82 24.79
CA GLY A 517 6.55 -6.46 24.73
C GLY A 517 5.45 -5.41 24.72
N THR A 518 5.74 -4.26 25.33
CA THR A 518 4.86 -3.09 25.35
C THR A 518 5.08 -2.24 24.11
N ALA A 519 4.01 -1.77 23.48
CA ALA A 519 4.10 -0.87 22.33
C ALA A 519 4.36 0.58 22.77
N VAL A 520 5.27 1.25 22.07
CA VAL A 520 5.56 2.69 22.20
C VAL A 520 5.40 3.33 20.82
N TRP A 521 4.55 4.35 20.71
CA TRP A 521 4.29 5.06 19.46
C TRP A 521 5.03 6.39 19.40
N ILE A 522 5.75 6.63 18.30
CA ILE A 522 6.51 7.86 18.08
C ILE A 522 6.13 8.44 16.73
N ALA A 523 5.75 9.72 16.70
CA ALA A 523 5.52 10.43 15.44
C ALA A 523 6.86 10.76 14.76
N LYS A 524 6.96 10.46 13.47
CA LYS A 524 8.13 10.73 12.64
C LYS A 524 7.74 11.58 11.43
N MET A 525 8.55 12.60 11.17
CA MET A 525 8.57 13.33 9.90
C MET A 525 9.33 12.53 8.84
N ASN A 526 8.67 12.16 7.74
CA ASN A 526 9.32 11.46 6.62
C ASN A 526 10.05 12.40 5.65
N GLN A 527 9.97 13.71 5.82
CA GLN A 527 10.83 14.69 5.14
C GLN A 527 10.80 14.63 3.61
N ALA A 528 9.68 14.23 3.02
CA ALA A 528 9.50 14.26 1.57
C ALA A 528 9.23 15.67 1.06
N PHE A 529 8.46 16.44 1.82
CA PHE A 529 8.10 17.82 1.50
C PHE A 529 8.86 18.83 2.37
N ARG A 530 8.88 20.10 1.95
CA ARG A 530 9.65 21.17 2.61
C ARG A 530 9.32 21.32 4.10
N THR A 531 8.05 21.14 4.49
CA THR A 531 7.63 21.17 5.92
C THR A 531 8.14 20.00 6.76
N GLY A 532 8.63 18.92 6.15
CA GLY A 532 8.95 17.66 6.83
C GLY A 532 7.87 16.58 6.69
N ALA A 533 6.73 16.88 6.05
CA ALA A 533 5.66 15.93 5.76
C ALA A 533 6.11 14.75 4.85
N PRO A 534 5.34 13.64 4.81
CA PRO A 534 4.20 13.35 5.66
C PRO A 534 4.61 12.93 7.08
N ILE A 535 3.70 13.09 8.04
CA ILE A 535 3.87 12.52 9.39
C ILE A 535 3.42 11.06 9.37
N GLN A 536 4.21 10.19 9.98
CA GLN A 536 3.90 8.78 10.15
C GLN A 536 4.21 8.36 11.59
N TRP A 537 3.37 7.51 12.16
CA TRP A 537 3.58 6.94 13.50
C TRP A 537 4.37 5.66 13.38
N ILE A 538 5.43 5.53 14.17
CA ILE A 538 6.26 4.34 14.27
C ILE A 538 5.95 3.65 15.59
N GLN A 539 5.61 2.37 15.52
CA GLN A 539 5.54 1.52 16.69
C GLN A 539 6.92 0.95 16.97
N LYS A 540 7.33 1.05 18.24
CA LYS A 540 8.46 0.30 18.79
C LYS A 540 7.95 -0.66 19.85
N LYS A 541 8.68 -1.74 20.10
CA LYS A 541 8.34 -2.70 21.16
C LYS A 541 9.43 -2.74 22.24
N VAL A 542 9.03 -2.58 23.49
CA VAL A 542 9.91 -2.68 24.65
C VAL A 542 10.14 -4.16 24.95
N VAL A 543 11.30 -4.67 24.56
CA VAL A 543 11.69 -6.08 24.65
C VAL A 543 13.21 -6.19 24.82
N CYS A 544 13.69 -7.39 25.14
CA CYS A 544 15.11 -7.72 25.10
C CYS A 544 15.66 -7.73 23.65
N PRO A 545 16.99 -7.60 23.46
CA PRO A 545 17.61 -8.09 22.24
C PRO A 545 17.31 -9.60 22.06
N ASN A 546 17.17 -10.06 20.81
CA ASN A 546 17.04 -11.49 20.53
C ASN A 546 18.34 -12.25 20.85
N CYS A 547 18.51 -12.61 22.12
CA CYS A 547 19.67 -13.32 22.63
C CYS A 547 19.75 -14.76 22.13
N ALA A 548 18.61 -15.38 21.80
CA ALA A 548 18.57 -16.75 21.30
C ALA A 548 19.17 -16.85 19.90
N ASP A 549 18.93 -15.85 19.05
CA ASP A 549 19.54 -15.74 17.71
C ASP A 549 20.89 -14.98 17.70
N ARG A 550 21.39 -14.57 18.87
CA ARG A 550 22.62 -13.76 19.01
C ARG A 550 22.57 -12.49 18.16
N SER A 551 21.47 -11.75 18.24
CA SER A 551 21.25 -10.54 17.44
C SER A 551 22.35 -9.49 17.55
N TYR A 552 23.07 -9.46 18.68
CA TYR A 552 24.25 -8.63 18.93
C TYR A 552 25.46 -8.94 18.02
N GLU A 553 25.41 -9.98 17.19
CA GLU A 553 26.45 -10.34 16.21
C GLU A 553 26.05 -10.02 14.76
N ARG A 554 24.77 -9.67 14.49
CA ARG A 554 24.23 -9.51 13.13
C ARG A 554 24.63 -8.20 12.43
N GLY A 555 25.37 -7.32 13.11
CA GLY A 555 25.76 -6.00 12.57
C GLY A 555 24.58 -5.05 12.40
N GLY A 556 24.77 -3.92 11.70
CA GLY A 556 23.69 -2.98 11.36
C GLY A 556 23.24 -2.02 12.48
N ARG A 557 23.81 -2.15 13.68
CA ARG A 557 23.67 -1.19 14.80
C ARG A 557 25.03 -0.57 15.15
N HIS A 558 25.00 0.52 15.91
CA HIS A 558 26.22 1.14 16.44
C HIS A 558 27.00 0.14 17.30
N ALA A 559 28.33 0.17 17.23
CA ALA A 559 29.19 -0.81 17.91
C ALA A 559 28.93 -0.86 19.43
N ASP A 560 28.73 0.30 20.06
CA ASP A 560 28.44 0.38 21.49
C ASP A 560 27.10 -0.28 21.85
N ARG A 561 26.08 -0.14 20.99
CA ARG A 561 24.79 -0.82 21.20
C ARG A 561 24.94 -2.33 21.10
N LEU A 562 25.70 -2.83 20.14
CA LEU A 562 25.97 -4.26 20.01
C LEU A 562 26.76 -4.80 21.21
N ALA A 563 27.70 -4.03 21.75
CA ALA A 563 28.44 -4.39 22.96
C ALA A 563 27.52 -4.47 24.19
N GLN A 564 26.61 -3.51 24.34
CA GLN A 564 25.59 -3.52 25.39
C GLN A 564 24.61 -4.69 25.22
N ASP A 565 24.07 -4.94 24.02
CA ASP A 565 23.19 -6.08 23.74
C ASP A 565 23.88 -7.41 24.08
N ARG A 566 25.18 -7.53 23.74
CA ARG A 566 25.99 -8.70 24.07
C ARG A 566 26.11 -8.89 25.57
N ASP A 567 26.39 -7.82 26.31
CA ASP A 567 26.47 -7.85 27.77
C ASP A 567 25.11 -8.23 28.39
N CYS A 568 24.01 -7.60 27.95
CA CYS A 568 22.64 -7.93 28.34
C CYS A 568 22.27 -9.40 28.08
N CYS A 569 22.80 -10.00 27.01
CA CYS A 569 22.51 -11.39 26.67
C CYS A 569 23.37 -12.41 27.43
N LEU A 570 24.60 -12.05 27.79
CA LEU A 570 25.58 -12.95 28.41
C LEU A 570 25.60 -12.85 29.94
N ASP A 571 25.35 -11.66 30.49
CA ASP A 571 25.31 -11.38 31.93
C ASP A 571 23.87 -11.24 32.41
N LYS A 572 23.11 -12.34 32.40
CA LYS A 572 21.70 -12.36 32.80
C LYS A 572 21.38 -13.45 33.81
N PRO A 573 20.34 -13.26 34.65
CA PRO A 573 19.86 -14.32 35.55
C PRO A 573 19.43 -15.57 34.79
N GLN A 574 19.57 -16.73 35.43
CA GLN A 574 19.12 -18.00 34.84
C GLN A 574 17.61 -17.94 34.53
N GLY A 575 17.25 -18.31 33.30
CA GLY A 575 15.86 -18.32 32.82
C GLY A 575 15.35 -16.97 32.28
N ALA A 576 16.12 -15.88 32.43
CA ALA A 576 15.78 -14.60 31.82
C ALA A 576 16.15 -14.56 30.33
N GLN A 577 15.39 -13.80 29.52
CA GLN A 577 15.70 -13.58 28.11
C GLN A 577 16.90 -12.65 27.92
N CYS A 578 17.02 -11.61 28.74
CA CYS A 578 18.18 -10.72 28.87
C CYS A 578 18.32 -10.26 30.33
N ARG A 579 19.34 -9.46 30.64
CA ARG A 579 19.48 -8.86 31.96
C ARG A 579 18.32 -7.89 32.22
N PRO A 580 17.68 -7.97 33.39
CA PRO A 580 16.59 -7.07 33.72
C PRO A 580 17.07 -5.64 34.04
N ASP A 581 16.47 -4.63 33.41
CA ASP A 581 16.55 -3.21 33.83
C ASP A 581 15.66 -2.86 35.05
N GLY A 582 15.80 -1.65 35.60
CA GLY A 582 14.94 -1.14 36.68
C GLY A 582 14.87 -1.99 37.97
N HIS A 583 13.85 -1.73 38.80
CA HIS A 583 13.63 -2.43 40.07
C HIS A 583 12.23 -3.06 40.13
N GLY A 584 12.14 -4.37 40.38
CA GLY A 584 10.87 -5.08 40.45
C GLY A 584 11.02 -6.55 40.82
N ALA A 585 9.91 -7.23 41.09
CA ALA A 585 9.91 -8.66 41.34
C ALA A 585 10.15 -9.44 40.03
N ALA A 586 10.86 -10.57 40.10
CA ALA A 586 11.01 -11.44 38.93
C ALA A 586 9.64 -11.83 38.37
N GLY A 587 9.48 -11.71 37.04
CA GLY A 587 8.20 -11.92 36.36
C GLY A 587 7.39 -10.65 36.11
N SER A 588 7.71 -9.51 36.74
CA SER A 588 7.02 -8.25 36.44
C SER A 588 7.33 -7.75 35.03
N ALA A 589 6.33 -7.18 34.34
CA ALA A 589 6.51 -6.60 33.02
C ALA A 589 7.47 -5.39 33.03
N ALA A 590 8.30 -5.24 32.00
CA ALA A 590 9.24 -4.11 31.88
C ALA A 590 8.59 -2.74 32.11
N ALA A 591 7.41 -2.50 31.54
CA ALA A 591 6.70 -1.24 31.68
C ALA A 591 6.23 -0.90 33.11
N ALA A 592 6.30 -1.84 34.06
CA ALA A 592 5.95 -1.61 35.46
C ALA A 592 7.17 -1.34 36.37
N ARG A 593 8.39 -1.57 35.86
CA ARG A 593 9.64 -1.56 36.65
C ARG A 593 10.70 -0.63 36.09
N ASP A 594 10.55 -0.25 34.82
CA ASP A 594 11.45 0.62 34.10
C ASP A 594 10.68 1.85 33.61
N ASP A 595 11.23 3.02 33.87
CA ASP A 595 10.71 4.32 33.45
C ASP A 595 11.42 4.88 32.21
N ASP A 596 12.47 4.20 31.72
CA ASP A 596 13.16 4.53 30.46
C ASP A 596 13.09 3.38 29.45
N PHE A 597 12.44 3.61 28.32
CA PHE A 597 12.39 2.64 27.21
C PHE A 597 13.37 2.97 26.08
N SER A 598 14.34 3.85 26.32
CA SER A 598 15.27 4.35 25.29
C SER A 598 16.64 3.67 25.36
N ASP A 599 17.02 3.18 26.53
CA ASP A 599 18.32 2.54 26.79
C ASP A 599 18.12 1.31 27.70
N GLY A 600 19.21 0.68 28.11
CA GLY A 600 19.18 -0.55 28.90
C GLY A 600 19.09 -1.81 28.04
N CYS A 601 18.84 -2.94 28.71
CA CYS A 601 18.67 -4.24 28.10
C CYS A 601 17.26 -4.48 27.54
N GLU A 602 16.24 -3.79 28.06
CA GLU A 602 14.83 -3.87 27.69
C GLU A 602 14.35 -2.51 27.18
N TYR A 603 14.72 -2.22 25.93
CA TYR A 603 14.49 -0.94 25.31
C TYR A 603 13.50 -1.05 24.15
N SER A 604 13.09 0.08 23.60
CA SER A 604 12.16 0.15 22.48
C SER A 604 12.85 -0.21 21.16
N HIS A 605 12.67 -1.45 20.72
CA HIS A 605 13.20 -1.97 19.45
C HIS A 605 12.38 -1.52 18.24
N PHE A 606 13.08 -1.32 17.12
CA PHE A 606 12.53 -1.11 15.78
C PHE A 606 13.39 -1.83 14.72
N ILE A 607 12.76 -2.50 13.74
CA ILE A 607 13.37 -3.16 12.58
C ILE A 607 13.00 -2.40 11.32
N PHE A 608 14.01 -1.83 10.68
CA PHE A 608 13.84 -1.16 9.40
C PHE A 608 13.30 -2.12 8.33
N GLY A 609 12.14 -1.80 7.78
CA GLY A 609 11.52 -2.55 6.68
C GLY A 609 10.43 -3.52 7.12
N THR A 610 10.40 -3.90 8.40
CA THR A 610 9.57 -5.00 8.92
C THR A 610 8.63 -4.55 10.04
N ASP A 611 8.99 -3.50 10.77
CA ASP A 611 8.23 -3.08 11.94
C ASP A 611 7.08 -2.13 11.62
N GLU A 612 6.16 -2.08 12.58
CA GLU A 612 4.82 -1.59 12.36
C GLU A 612 4.74 -0.06 12.45
N THR A 613 3.87 0.50 11.62
CA THR A 613 3.62 1.92 11.50
C THR A 613 2.15 2.19 11.25
N ALA A 614 1.75 3.44 11.44
CA ALA A 614 0.39 3.88 11.26
C ALA A 614 0.36 5.30 10.66
N LEU A 615 -0.71 5.61 9.94
CA LEU A 615 -1.04 6.96 9.52
C LEU A 615 -1.72 7.70 10.67
N SER A 616 -1.79 9.02 10.57
CA SER A 616 -2.60 9.82 11.51
C SER A 616 -4.08 9.47 11.46
N SER A 617 -4.55 8.87 10.36
CA SER A 617 -5.94 8.41 10.19
C SER A 617 -6.23 7.10 10.93
N ASP A 618 -5.19 6.34 11.25
CA ASP A 618 -5.28 5.09 12.01
C ASP A 618 -5.28 5.35 13.54
N MET A 619 -4.69 6.49 13.98
CA MET A 619 -4.51 6.92 15.38
C MET A 619 -5.60 7.91 15.83
#